data_AF-A0A1Q9DHM3-F1
#
_entry.id   AF-A0A1Q9DHM3-F1
#
_cell.length_a   1.000
_cell.length_b   1.000
_cell.length_c   1.000
_cell.angle_alpha   90.00
_cell.angle_beta   90.00
_cell.angle_gamma   90.00
#
_symmetry.space_group_name_H-M   'P 1'
#
loop_
_entity.id
_entity.type
_entity.pdbx_description
1 polymer ?
#
loop_
_entity_poly.entity_id
_entity_poly.type
_entity_poly.pdbx_seq_one_letter_code
_entity_poly.pdbx_strand_id
1 'polypeptide(L)'
;MAAALSLLNSAYGKEAELSGLGPRLISQKQPAMDRELGPLPRWPTALAFRRVRKEDLEACASLEAASYPADEAASPENLALRQRVANDFFWGAFEKSNGSLVGFVCGTCAAGTSLTHESMEKHVPGGELLCVHSVVVQKHLRRKGVASAMLRGYLRAVAALHAAPGSSPPRACALIAKAGLVSLYVNAGFQLVGLSPVVHGADPWFELQVRDIVRTASGEHMIQCDAFAAVPCTGNSAAVVFSHRGGDASWMQKVAMENNLAETAFVELLSIESESNEEAHRFAIRWFTPTCEVDLCGHATLGAAHALWTTGRASKRRRIDFESKASGTLSCSMTDTGWIQMDFPADMPKMADASVDGSMPTADALGKALGLSGSDVLAIGRGKFDILCELSPTAFDRIKPDQSALACFECRGVCVTTQGCEGSSDAERAAAAAAGSVVDFRSRFFGPRAGIPEDPVTGSAHCMLGPYWMQKLGRRSNGANSAGQVIGFQASPRGGVVKCEVRGNGRVVLSGPAVTTLEGMMYCN
;
A
#
# COMPACT_ATOMS: atom_id res chain seq x y z
N MET A 1 17.51 4.30 24.96
CA MET A 1 16.63 3.52 24.07
C MET A 1 15.66 2.61 24.82
N ALA A 2 16.11 1.67 25.66
CA ALA A 2 15.21 0.75 26.39
C ALA A 2 14.12 1.44 27.25
N ALA A 3 14.48 2.50 27.98
CA ALA A 3 13.51 3.30 28.75
C ALA A 3 12.48 4.02 27.85
N ALA A 4 12.90 4.50 26.67
CA ALA A 4 12.03 5.15 25.69
C ALA A 4 11.02 4.14 25.11
N LEU A 5 11.49 2.95 24.73
CA LEU A 5 10.64 1.86 24.25
C LEU A 5 9.66 1.38 25.33
N SER A 6 10.08 1.31 26.61
CA SER A 6 9.20 0.95 27.72
C SER A 6 8.08 1.98 27.93
N LEU A 7 8.37 3.28 27.83
CA LEU A 7 7.37 4.34 27.94
C LEU A 7 6.39 4.32 26.76
N LEU A 8 6.89 4.08 25.55
CA LEU A 8 6.04 3.91 24.36
C LEU A 8 5.10 2.71 24.50
N ASN A 9 5.62 1.56 24.94
CA ASN A 9 4.82 0.36 25.15
C ASN A 9 3.79 0.52 26.28
N SER A 10 4.13 1.25 27.34
CA SER A 10 3.20 1.55 28.44
C SER A 10 2.08 2.51 28.01
N ALA A 11 2.35 3.41 27.07
CA ALA A 11 1.35 4.36 26.56
C ALA A 11 0.40 3.74 25.52
N TYR A 12 0.81 2.64 24.86
CA TYR A 12 0.09 2.09 23.70
C TYR A 12 -0.40 0.63 23.83
N GLY A 13 -0.07 -0.11 24.89
CA GLY A 13 -0.35 -1.55 24.92
C GLY A 13 0.41 -2.30 23.81
N LYS A 14 0.25 -3.62 23.72
CA LYS A 14 1.07 -4.55 22.91
C LYS A 14 1.13 -4.35 21.37
N GLU A 15 0.74 -3.21 20.80
CA GLU A 15 0.62 -3.02 19.34
C GLU A 15 1.84 -2.39 18.63
N ALA A 16 2.94 -2.04 19.32
CA ALA A 16 4.11 -1.41 18.68
C ALA A 16 5.40 -2.23 18.85
N GLU A 17 5.61 -3.26 18.04
CA GLU A 17 6.91 -3.95 17.95
C GLU A 17 7.90 -3.16 17.09
N LEU A 18 8.74 -2.34 17.74
CA LEU A 18 9.82 -1.53 17.12
C LEU A 18 11.22 -2.16 17.34
N SER A 19 11.41 -3.45 17.08
CA SER A 19 12.71 -4.13 17.23
C SER A 19 13.37 -4.44 15.88
N GLY A 20 14.39 -3.67 15.47
CA GLY A 20 15.15 -4.04 14.25
C GLY A 20 16.19 -3.06 13.67
N LEU A 21 16.70 -2.06 14.40
CA LEU A 21 17.61 -1.05 13.83
C LEU A 21 19.07 -1.32 14.23
N GLY A 22 19.87 -1.86 13.29
CA GLY A 22 21.33 -1.98 13.40
C GLY A 22 22.06 -1.13 12.35
N PRO A 23 23.27 -0.61 12.61
CA PRO A 23 23.93 0.34 11.72
C PRO A 23 24.88 -0.33 10.71
N ARG A 24 24.87 0.09 9.44
CA ARG A 24 25.98 -0.14 8.49
C ARG A 24 26.23 1.07 7.58
N LEU A 25 27.50 1.42 7.48
CA LEU A 25 28.11 2.40 6.55
C LEU A 25 28.42 1.73 5.21
N ILE A 26 28.47 2.50 4.10
CA ILE A 26 29.45 2.37 3.00
C ILE A 26 29.40 3.59 2.06
N SER A 27 30.59 3.85 1.52
CA SER A 27 31.17 4.94 0.72
C SER A 27 30.51 5.34 -0.61
N GLN A 28 30.70 6.62 -0.94
CA GLN A 28 30.27 7.36 -2.14
C GLN A 28 31.09 7.07 -3.42
N LYS A 29 30.48 7.34 -4.59
CA LYS A 29 31.10 8.06 -5.72
C LYS A 29 30.04 8.66 -6.67
N GLN A 30 30.30 9.90 -7.09
CA GLN A 30 29.57 10.79 -8.02
C GLN A 30 29.84 10.42 -9.51
N PRO A 31 29.07 10.86 -10.53
CA PRO A 31 29.04 12.28 -10.97
C PRO A 31 27.77 12.86 -11.66
N ALA A 32 27.74 14.21 -11.73
CA ALA A 32 27.28 15.21 -12.75
C ALA A 32 26.04 14.96 -13.65
N MET A 33 25.29 15.94 -14.17
CA MET A 33 25.16 17.42 -14.07
C MET A 33 23.82 17.80 -14.73
N ASP A 34 23.28 18.95 -14.34
CA ASP A 34 22.25 19.78 -15.00
C ASP A 34 20.92 19.15 -15.42
N ARG A 35 19.89 19.43 -14.61
CA ARG A 35 18.52 19.72 -15.08
C ARG A 35 17.76 20.48 -13.98
N GLU A 36 16.98 21.48 -14.39
CA GLU A 36 15.94 22.12 -13.58
C GLU A 36 15.22 21.05 -12.74
N LEU A 37 14.96 21.33 -11.47
CA LEU A 37 14.21 20.45 -10.57
C LEU A 37 12.95 19.96 -11.31
N GLY A 38 13.00 18.72 -11.79
CA GLY A 38 11.88 18.09 -12.48
C GLY A 38 10.62 18.15 -11.62
N PRO A 39 9.43 18.03 -12.21
CA PRO A 39 8.18 18.20 -11.49
C PRO A 39 8.17 17.28 -10.26
N LEU A 40 8.17 17.88 -9.06
CA LEU A 40 8.08 17.16 -7.80
C LEU A 40 6.87 16.20 -7.86
N PRO A 41 6.96 14.96 -7.33
CA PRO A 41 5.85 14.01 -7.31
C PRO A 41 4.59 14.64 -6.71
N ARG A 42 3.42 14.35 -7.29
CA ARG A 42 2.17 15.05 -7.01
C ARG A 42 1.65 14.69 -5.61
N TRP A 43 2.06 15.53 -4.65
CA TRP A 43 1.23 16.11 -3.59
C TRP A 43 -0.28 15.95 -3.84
N PRO A 44 -1.15 15.71 -2.81
CA PRO A 44 -2.58 15.57 -3.04
C PRO A 44 -3.06 16.65 -4.01
N THR A 45 -3.63 16.25 -5.15
CA THR A 45 -3.69 17.13 -6.33
C THR A 45 -4.37 18.47 -6.07
N ALA A 46 -5.24 18.51 -5.06
CA ALA A 46 -5.95 19.68 -4.56
C ALA A 46 -5.10 20.69 -3.77
N LEU A 47 -3.88 20.35 -3.36
CA LEU A 47 -3.05 21.20 -2.52
C LEU A 47 -1.78 21.66 -3.31
N ALA A 48 -1.12 22.72 -2.87
CA ALA A 48 0.15 23.24 -3.36
C ALA A 48 1.13 23.36 -2.20
N PHE A 49 2.41 23.05 -2.44
CA PHE A 49 3.45 23.15 -1.42
C PHE A 49 4.46 24.22 -1.84
N ARG A 50 4.57 25.28 -1.05
CA ARG A 50 5.44 26.43 -1.34
C ARG A 50 6.00 27.04 -0.06
N ARG A 51 7.00 27.89 -0.20
CA ARG A 51 7.51 28.70 0.92
C ARG A 51 6.42 29.63 1.44
N VAL A 52 6.42 29.83 2.75
CA VAL A 52 5.53 30.75 3.46
C VAL A 52 6.03 32.18 3.24
N ARG A 53 5.12 33.06 2.82
CA ARG A 53 5.35 34.48 2.60
C ARG A 53 4.93 35.27 3.83
N LYS A 54 5.33 36.54 3.88
CA LYS A 54 4.93 37.46 4.96
C LYS A 54 3.41 37.54 5.13
N GLU A 55 2.66 37.53 4.02
CA GLU A 55 1.19 37.55 4.00
C GLU A 55 0.54 36.28 4.61
N ASP A 56 1.26 35.17 4.67
CA ASP A 56 0.75 33.90 5.21
C ASP A 56 0.95 33.78 6.74
N LEU A 57 1.73 34.68 7.36
CA LEU A 57 2.19 34.54 8.76
C LEU A 57 1.06 34.62 9.78
N GLU A 58 0.03 35.43 9.52
CA GLU A 58 -1.14 35.53 10.39
C GLU A 58 -1.92 34.20 10.43
N ALA A 59 -2.06 33.55 9.27
CA ALA A 59 -2.66 32.23 9.18
C ALA A 59 -1.79 31.16 9.88
N CYS A 60 -0.45 31.25 9.75
CA CYS A 60 0.46 30.35 10.47
C CYS A 60 0.32 30.49 11.99
N ALA A 61 0.31 31.71 12.51
CA ALA A 61 0.16 31.99 13.95
C ALA A 61 -1.19 31.47 14.48
N SER A 62 -2.26 31.68 13.73
CA SER A 62 -3.60 31.16 14.06
C SER A 62 -3.61 29.63 14.15
N LEU A 63 -2.97 28.95 13.20
CA LEU A 63 -2.87 27.50 13.18
C LEU A 63 -1.97 26.94 14.29
N GLU A 64 -0.86 27.62 14.60
CA GLU A 64 0.07 27.26 15.68
C GLU A 64 -0.65 27.27 17.03
N ALA A 65 -1.31 28.39 17.35
CA ALA A 65 -2.06 28.57 18.60
C ALA A 65 -3.21 27.57 18.75
N ALA A 66 -3.83 27.15 17.64
CA ALA A 66 -4.87 26.11 17.64
C ALA A 66 -4.32 24.67 17.76
N SER A 67 -3.00 24.48 17.65
CA SER A 67 -2.36 23.17 17.57
C SER A 67 -1.54 22.79 18.80
N TYR A 68 -1.02 23.77 19.53
CA TYR A 68 -0.20 23.58 20.72
C TYR A 68 -0.80 24.29 21.94
N PRO A 69 -0.54 23.79 23.17
CA PRO A 69 -0.75 24.56 24.40
C PRO A 69 -0.06 25.93 24.36
N ALA A 70 -0.58 26.92 25.08
CA ALA A 70 -0.08 28.30 25.02
C ALA A 70 1.40 28.45 25.44
N ASP A 71 1.91 27.55 26.29
CA ASP A 71 3.29 27.48 26.75
C ASP A 71 4.23 26.71 25.79
N GLU A 72 3.67 25.96 24.84
CA GLU A 72 4.42 25.23 23.81
C GLU A 72 4.34 25.89 22.42
N ALA A 73 3.31 26.69 22.15
CA ALA A 73 3.07 27.34 20.86
C ALA A 73 4.10 28.45 20.56
N ALA A 74 4.59 28.50 19.32
CA ALA A 74 5.42 29.64 18.89
C ALA A 74 4.60 30.94 18.83
N SER A 75 5.15 32.02 19.38
CA SER A 75 4.53 33.35 19.26
C SER A 75 4.55 33.86 17.81
N PRO A 76 3.63 34.77 17.43
CA PRO A 76 3.65 35.41 16.12
C PRO A 76 4.99 36.06 15.78
N GLU A 77 5.67 36.66 16.76
CA GLU A 77 6.98 37.29 16.60
C GLU A 77 8.06 36.25 16.30
N ASN A 78 8.02 35.10 16.97
CA ASN A 78 8.95 33.99 16.72
C ASN A 78 8.75 33.40 15.32
N LEU A 79 7.49 33.23 14.87
CA LEU A 79 7.20 32.78 13.51
C LEU A 79 7.70 33.78 12.47
N ALA A 80 7.46 35.08 12.68
CA ALA A 80 7.95 36.13 11.79
C ALA A 80 9.49 36.22 11.77
N LEU A 81 10.15 36.03 12.91
CA LEU A 81 11.61 35.95 13.00
C LEU A 81 12.14 34.77 12.19
N ARG A 82 11.60 33.55 12.42
CA ARG A 82 11.99 32.33 11.70
C ARG A 82 11.78 32.47 10.20
N GLN A 83 10.65 33.02 9.76
CA GLN A 83 10.38 33.26 8.35
C GLN A 83 11.40 34.21 7.72
N ARG A 84 11.82 35.26 8.45
CA ARG A 84 12.81 36.22 7.97
C ARG A 84 14.22 35.63 7.88
N VAL A 85 14.66 34.93 8.91
CA VAL A 85 16.07 34.47 9.01
C VAL A 85 16.31 33.09 8.38
N ALA A 86 15.28 32.25 8.30
CA ALA A 86 15.35 30.86 7.86
C ALA A 86 14.26 30.55 6.81
N ASN A 87 13.99 31.49 5.90
CA ASN A 87 12.93 31.40 4.88
C ASN A 87 13.00 30.12 4.02
N ASP A 88 14.20 29.63 3.73
CA ASP A 88 14.41 28.39 2.97
C ASP A 88 13.82 27.15 3.67
N PHE A 89 13.61 27.25 4.99
CA PHE A 89 13.14 26.19 5.88
C PHE A 89 11.74 26.45 6.44
N PHE A 90 10.98 27.36 5.83
CA PHE A 90 9.58 27.66 6.20
C PHE A 90 8.65 27.39 5.02
N TRP A 91 7.91 26.28 5.09
CA TRP A 91 7.07 25.79 4.01
C TRP A 91 5.63 25.58 4.46
N GLY A 92 4.70 25.88 3.57
CA GLY A 92 3.26 25.79 3.78
C GLY A 92 2.61 24.87 2.76
N ALA A 93 1.61 24.14 3.23
CA ALA A 93 0.63 23.42 2.46
C ALA A 93 -0.58 24.35 2.22
N PHE A 94 -0.95 24.59 0.97
CA PHE A 94 -2.04 25.47 0.59
C PHE A 94 -3.07 24.74 -0.25
N GLU A 95 -4.33 25.09 -0.17
CA GLU A 95 -5.36 24.57 -1.08
C GLU A 95 -5.26 25.27 -2.43
N LYS A 96 -5.24 24.52 -3.55
CA LYS A 96 -5.13 25.11 -4.90
C LYS A 96 -6.38 25.86 -5.33
N SER A 97 -7.54 25.46 -4.85
CA SER A 97 -8.82 26.05 -5.25
C SER A 97 -8.97 27.50 -4.78
N ASN A 98 -8.49 27.82 -3.57
CA ASN A 98 -8.67 29.13 -2.95
C ASN A 98 -7.38 29.74 -2.35
N GLY A 99 -6.25 29.03 -2.38
CA GLY A 99 -4.98 29.49 -1.85
C GLY A 99 -4.85 29.45 -0.32
N SER A 100 -5.81 28.88 0.41
CA SER A 100 -5.83 28.88 1.87
C SER A 100 -4.76 27.98 2.48
N LEU A 101 -4.14 28.40 3.60
CA LEU A 101 -3.13 27.63 4.31
C LEU A 101 -3.78 26.49 5.11
N VAL A 102 -3.43 25.24 4.79
CA VAL A 102 -3.95 24.03 5.44
C VAL A 102 -2.98 23.42 6.47
N GLY A 103 -1.71 23.81 6.41
CA GLY A 103 -0.67 23.37 7.35
C GLY A 103 0.68 23.96 7.00
N PHE A 104 1.65 23.89 7.91
CA PHE A 104 3.01 24.36 7.67
C PHE A 104 4.06 23.57 8.46
N VAL A 105 5.31 23.66 7.99
CA VAL A 105 6.51 23.21 8.69
C VAL A 105 7.50 24.36 8.72
N CYS A 106 8.07 24.63 9.88
CA CYS A 106 9.16 25.60 10.01
C CYS A 106 10.31 25.05 10.83
N GLY A 107 11.52 25.45 10.47
CA GLY A 107 12.76 25.03 11.14
C GLY A 107 13.84 26.09 11.05
N THR A 108 14.89 25.93 11.86
CA THR A 108 16.11 26.73 11.80
C THR A 108 17.34 25.82 11.81
N CYS A 109 18.40 26.21 11.10
CA CYS A 109 19.69 25.53 11.22
C CYS A 109 20.39 25.84 12.55
N ALA A 110 21.15 24.88 13.05
CA ALA A 110 22.03 25.00 14.20
C ALA A 110 23.41 24.41 13.89
N ALA A 111 24.42 24.82 14.67
CA ALA A 111 25.74 24.20 14.64
C ALA A 111 25.71 22.84 15.37
N GLY A 112 26.51 21.87 14.90
CA GLY A 112 26.58 20.53 15.48
C GLY A 112 25.54 19.55 14.94
N THR A 113 25.46 18.37 15.56
CA THR A 113 24.70 17.21 15.05
C THR A 113 23.59 16.70 15.98
N SER A 114 23.36 17.37 17.12
CA SER A 114 22.44 16.92 18.16
C SER A 114 21.54 18.05 18.64
N LEU A 115 20.31 17.69 19.04
CA LEU A 115 19.30 18.65 19.46
C LEU A 115 19.54 19.05 20.93
N THR A 116 19.72 20.34 21.18
CA THR A 116 19.96 20.96 22.49
C THR A 116 19.04 22.16 22.67
N HIS A 117 18.93 22.72 23.88
CA HIS A 117 18.18 23.96 24.07
C HIS A 117 18.74 25.11 23.21
N GLU A 118 20.07 25.24 23.14
CA GLU A 118 20.74 26.27 22.33
C GLU A 118 20.45 26.11 20.83
N SER A 119 20.44 24.87 20.31
CA SER A 119 20.15 24.61 18.89
C SER A 119 18.71 24.98 18.50
N MET A 120 17.80 25.08 19.47
CA MET A 120 16.39 25.44 19.26
C MET A 120 16.14 26.96 19.36
N GLU A 121 17.10 27.74 19.82
CA GLU A 121 16.92 29.18 20.07
C GLU A 121 17.39 30.07 18.92
N LYS A 122 18.53 29.73 18.28
CA LYS A 122 19.20 30.60 17.30
C LYS A 122 19.32 29.93 15.95
N HIS A 123 19.09 30.71 14.89
CA HIS A 123 19.41 30.28 13.54
C HIS A 123 20.89 30.51 13.25
N VAL A 124 21.59 29.45 12.84
CA VAL A 124 22.97 29.48 12.35
C VAL A 124 22.96 29.21 10.84
N PRO A 125 23.12 30.24 9.99
CA PRO A 125 23.22 30.06 8.54
C PRO A 125 24.34 29.07 8.19
N GLY A 126 24.05 28.10 7.32
CA GLY A 126 25.00 27.06 6.93
C GLY A 126 25.20 25.92 7.95
N GLY A 127 24.45 25.91 9.06
CA GLY A 127 24.53 24.85 10.06
C GLY A 127 24.11 23.47 9.52
N GLU A 128 24.77 22.42 10.02
CA GLU A 128 24.60 21.04 9.53
C GLU A 128 23.28 20.39 9.95
N LEU A 129 22.68 20.85 11.04
CA LEU A 129 21.44 20.32 11.61
C LEU A 129 20.28 21.29 11.40
N LEU A 130 19.22 20.83 10.76
CA LEU A 130 17.93 21.50 10.69
C LEU A 130 17.05 21.11 11.88
N CYS A 131 16.78 22.04 12.77
CA CYS A 131 15.88 21.84 13.90
C CYS A 131 14.46 22.25 13.50
N VAL A 132 13.53 21.29 13.42
CA VAL A 132 12.12 21.58 13.11
C VAL A 132 11.42 21.99 14.40
N HIS A 133 10.75 23.14 14.34
CA HIS A 133 10.06 23.74 15.49
C HIS A 133 8.58 23.44 15.50
N SER A 134 7.93 23.52 14.34
CA SER A 134 6.48 23.39 14.23
C SER A 134 6.13 22.51 13.04
N VAL A 135 5.19 21.58 13.25
CA VAL A 135 4.58 20.75 12.21
C VAL A 135 3.08 20.77 12.43
N VAL A 136 2.40 21.65 11.71
CA VAL A 136 1.01 21.98 11.97
C VAL A 136 0.12 21.60 10.79
N VAL A 137 -1.00 20.96 11.09
CA VAL A 137 -2.07 20.66 10.13
C VAL A 137 -3.40 21.03 10.74
N GLN A 138 -4.28 21.66 9.95
CA GLN A 138 -5.65 21.97 10.34
C GLN A 138 -6.37 20.75 10.91
N LYS A 139 -7.16 20.96 11.97
CA LYS A 139 -7.77 19.89 12.77
C LYS A 139 -8.53 18.85 11.93
N HIS A 140 -9.34 19.30 10.98
CA HIS A 140 -10.15 18.43 10.12
C HIS A 140 -9.34 17.67 9.05
N LEU A 141 -8.06 18.01 8.85
CA LEU A 141 -7.13 17.34 7.93
C LEU A 141 -6.13 16.42 8.64
N ARG A 142 -6.14 16.40 9.98
CA ARG A 142 -5.30 15.50 10.77
C ARG A 142 -5.71 14.05 10.51
N ARG A 143 -4.73 13.13 10.60
CA ARG A 143 -4.91 11.68 10.33
C ARG A 143 -5.37 11.33 8.90
N LYS A 144 -5.28 12.28 7.95
CA LYS A 144 -5.53 12.05 6.51
C LYS A 144 -4.23 12.00 5.68
N GLY A 145 -3.09 11.72 6.31
CA GLY A 145 -1.77 11.64 5.65
C GLY A 145 -1.10 12.97 5.29
N VAL A 146 -1.77 14.12 5.50
CA VAL A 146 -1.26 15.46 5.13
C VAL A 146 0.07 15.80 5.81
N ALA A 147 0.20 15.56 7.11
CA ALA A 147 1.45 15.87 7.84
C ALA A 147 2.65 15.07 7.31
N SER A 148 2.48 13.76 7.05
CA SER A 148 3.55 12.93 6.49
C SER A 148 3.91 13.34 5.06
N ALA A 149 2.92 13.74 4.24
CA ALA A 149 3.17 14.27 2.91
C ALA A 149 3.94 15.60 2.99
N MET A 150 3.56 16.48 3.92
CA MET A 150 4.22 17.76 4.18
C MET A 150 5.67 17.59 4.63
N LEU A 151 5.94 16.68 5.57
CA LEU A 151 7.29 16.38 6.03
C LEU A 151 8.18 15.79 4.92
N ARG A 152 7.65 14.87 4.10
CA ARG A 152 8.39 14.34 2.95
C ARG A 152 8.67 15.43 1.91
N GLY A 153 7.68 16.26 1.60
CA GLY A 153 7.83 17.41 0.71
C GLY A 153 8.88 18.39 1.24
N TYR A 154 8.86 18.64 2.55
CA TYR A 154 9.82 19.47 3.25
C TYR A 154 11.26 18.92 3.12
N LEU A 155 11.49 17.64 3.46
CA LEU A 155 12.81 17.01 3.33
C LEU A 155 13.30 17.03 1.87
N ARG A 156 12.42 16.83 0.88
CA ARG A 156 12.76 16.95 -0.54
C ARG A 156 13.13 18.36 -0.94
N ALA A 157 12.38 19.35 -0.47
CA ALA A 157 12.68 20.76 -0.73
C ALA A 157 14.03 21.17 -0.12
N VAL A 158 14.35 20.69 1.08
CA VAL A 158 15.66 20.91 1.72
C VAL A 158 16.77 20.16 0.98
N ALA A 159 16.54 18.91 0.58
CA ALA A 159 17.49 18.14 -0.22
C ALA A 159 17.82 18.85 -1.55
N ALA A 160 16.83 19.42 -2.22
CA ALA A 160 16.99 20.15 -3.47
C ALA A 160 17.94 21.36 -3.36
N LEU A 161 18.06 21.97 -2.18
CA LEU A 161 19.01 23.06 -1.96
C LEU A 161 20.47 22.61 -2.15
N HIS A 162 20.78 21.32 -1.96
CA HIS A 162 22.15 20.79 -2.13
C HIS A 162 22.62 20.80 -3.59
N ALA A 163 21.70 20.96 -4.54
CA ALA A 163 22.03 21.09 -5.96
C ALA A 163 22.45 22.52 -6.34
N ALA A 164 22.18 23.53 -5.50
CA ALA A 164 22.50 24.92 -5.80
C ALA A 164 23.99 25.22 -5.56
N PRO A 165 24.72 25.81 -6.53
CA PRO A 165 26.12 26.19 -6.35
C PRO A 165 26.29 27.17 -5.18
N GLY A 166 27.25 26.90 -4.29
CA GLY A 166 27.57 27.78 -3.15
C GLY A 166 26.60 27.71 -1.98
N SER A 167 25.59 26.82 -2.02
CA SER A 167 24.73 26.56 -0.86
C SER A 167 25.44 25.62 0.13
N SER A 168 25.19 25.82 1.43
CA SER A 168 25.59 24.88 2.49
C SER A 168 24.36 24.45 3.30
N PRO A 169 23.40 23.75 2.68
CA PRO A 169 22.19 23.32 3.36
C PRO A 169 22.48 22.24 4.41
N PRO A 170 21.57 22.08 5.39
CA PRO A 170 21.73 21.10 6.46
C PRO A 170 21.71 19.68 5.91
N ARG A 171 22.60 18.82 6.41
CA ARG A 171 22.66 17.39 6.06
C ARG A 171 21.74 16.53 6.91
N ALA A 172 21.46 16.98 8.14
CA ALA A 172 20.61 16.28 9.09
C ALA A 172 19.41 17.14 9.49
N CYS A 173 18.31 16.51 9.90
CA CYS A 173 17.11 17.17 10.39
C CYS A 173 16.67 16.50 11.69
N ALA A 174 16.35 17.27 12.72
CA ALA A 174 15.89 16.73 14.00
C ALA A 174 14.67 17.50 14.51
N LEU A 175 13.86 16.80 15.30
CA LEU A 175 12.68 17.33 15.96
C LEU A 175 12.40 16.59 17.25
N ILE A 176 11.55 17.16 18.07
CA ILE A 176 11.02 16.51 19.27
C ILE A 176 9.52 16.28 19.12
N ALA A 177 9.04 15.16 19.66
CA ALA A 177 7.64 14.77 19.59
C ALA A 177 7.14 14.16 20.89
N LYS A 178 5.86 14.38 21.22
CA LYS A 178 5.15 13.58 22.22
C LYS A 178 5.00 12.13 21.72
N ALA A 179 4.88 11.18 22.64
CA ALA A 179 4.77 9.74 22.35
C ALA A 179 3.81 9.41 21.19
N GLY A 180 2.62 10.01 21.19
CA GLY A 180 1.59 9.72 20.19
C GLY A 180 1.81 10.27 18.78
N LEU A 181 2.88 11.04 18.59
CA LEU A 181 3.29 11.54 17.29
C LEU A 181 4.55 10.85 16.76
N VAL A 182 5.20 9.97 17.53
CA VAL A 182 6.42 9.26 17.09
C VAL A 182 6.19 8.49 15.78
N SER A 183 5.09 7.74 15.67
CA SER A 183 4.77 6.98 14.46
C SER A 183 4.55 7.85 13.23
N LEU A 184 3.99 9.06 13.39
CA LEU A 184 3.84 10.03 12.30
C LEU A 184 5.20 10.39 11.68
N TYR A 185 6.19 10.68 12.52
CA TYR A 185 7.52 11.10 12.10
C TYR A 185 8.36 9.94 11.57
N VAL A 186 8.27 8.76 12.19
CA VAL A 186 8.89 7.53 11.67
C VAL A 186 8.38 7.23 10.27
N ASN A 187 7.05 7.30 10.08
CA ASN A 187 6.43 7.11 8.77
C ASN A 187 6.80 8.20 7.76
N ALA A 188 7.37 9.33 8.19
CA ALA A 188 7.89 10.40 7.32
C ALA A 188 9.40 10.26 7.04
N GLY A 189 10.07 9.24 7.60
CA GLY A 189 11.49 8.94 7.39
C GLY A 189 12.42 9.31 8.54
N PHE A 190 11.88 9.78 9.68
CA PHE A 190 12.69 10.08 10.87
C PHE A 190 12.99 8.80 11.67
N GLN A 191 14.13 8.77 12.34
CA GLN A 191 14.52 7.68 13.24
C GLN A 191 14.36 8.13 14.69
N LEU A 192 13.75 7.30 15.52
CA LEU A 192 13.68 7.55 16.96
C LEU A 192 15.10 7.46 17.56
N VAL A 193 15.56 8.54 18.18
CA VAL A 193 16.86 8.60 18.88
C VAL A 193 16.70 8.16 20.33
N GLY A 194 15.66 8.64 21.00
CA GLY A 194 15.38 8.34 22.40
C GLY A 194 14.52 9.40 23.08
N LEU A 195 14.62 9.48 24.41
CA LEU A 195 14.07 10.61 25.16
C LEU A 195 14.87 11.85 24.82
N SER A 196 14.15 12.94 24.57
CA SER A 196 14.74 14.24 24.27
C SER A 196 15.35 14.85 25.54
N PRO A 197 16.57 15.41 25.47
CA PRO A 197 17.11 16.23 26.54
C PRO A 197 16.37 17.58 26.66
N VAL A 198 15.69 18.00 25.60
CA VAL A 198 14.86 19.21 25.55
C VAL A 198 13.41 18.83 25.90
N VAL A 199 12.89 19.43 26.96
CA VAL A 199 11.52 19.18 27.45
C VAL A 199 10.76 20.50 27.50
N HIS A 200 9.54 20.50 26.95
CA HIS A 200 8.56 21.57 27.13
C HIS A 200 7.37 21.01 27.93
N GLY A 201 6.99 21.70 29.01
CA GLY A 201 5.93 21.23 29.91
C GLY A 201 6.32 20.01 30.76
N ALA A 202 5.31 19.30 31.28
CA ALA A 202 5.50 18.22 32.26
C ALA A 202 5.74 16.83 31.64
N ASP A 203 5.31 16.61 30.40
CA ASP A 203 5.40 15.30 29.75
C ASP A 203 6.74 15.07 29.03
N PRO A 204 7.25 13.83 29.01
CA PRO A 204 8.48 13.51 28.29
C PRO A 204 8.31 13.67 26.78
N TRP A 205 9.35 14.22 26.16
CA TRP A 205 9.47 14.33 24.71
C TRP A 205 10.45 13.29 24.16
N PHE A 206 10.27 12.91 22.91
CA PHE A 206 11.14 11.99 22.19
C PHE A 206 11.86 12.74 21.08
N GLU A 207 13.17 12.56 20.98
CA GLU A 207 13.96 13.11 19.89
C GLU A 207 13.91 12.15 18.69
N LEU A 208 13.65 12.71 17.52
CA LEU A 208 13.70 12.00 16.24
C LEU A 208 14.60 12.73 15.25
N GLN A 209 15.33 11.96 14.44
CA GLN A 209 16.34 12.51 13.52
C GLN A 209 16.33 11.83 12.15
N VAL A 210 16.51 12.62 11.10
CA VAL A 210 17.00 12.22 9.79
C VAL A 210 18.48 12.57 9.72
N ARG A 211 19.35 11.56 9.61
CA ARG A 211 20.81 11.78 9.57
C ARG A 211 21.35 12.21 8.21
N ASP A 212 20.63 11.88 7.15
CA ASP A 212 20.96 12.26 5.77
C ASP A 212 19.67 12.65 5.04
N ILE A 213 19.41 13.96 4.98
CA ILE A 213 18.20 14.51 4.34
C ILE A 213 18.17 14.13 2.86
N VAL A 214 19.31 14.18 2.16
CA VAL A 214 19.38 13.91 0.71
C VAL A 214 19.00 12.46 0.44
N ARG A 215 19.59 11.53 1.20
CA ARG A 215 19.22 10.10 1.10
C ARG A 215 17.76 9.91 1.44
N THR A 216 17.28 10.36 2.60
CA THR A 216 15.89 10.13 3.03
C THR A 216 14.88 10.73 2.05
N ALA A 217 15.16 11.90 1.48
CA ALA A 217 14.31 12.55 0.49
C ALA A 217 14.15 11.76 -0.81
N SER A 218 15.17 11.00 -1.22
CA SER A 218 15.15 10.15 -2.40
C SER A 218 14.37 8.84 -2.23
N GLY A 219 14.07 8.47 -0.99
CA GLY A 219 13.34 7.26 -0.68
C GLY A 219 11.83 7.37 -0.94
N GLU A 220 11.22 6.26 -1.34
CA GLU A 220 9.77 6.10 -1.44
C GLU A 220 9.28 5.08 -0.42
N HIS A 221 8.17 5.38 0.25
CA HIS A 221 7.56 4.43 1.18
C HIS A 221 6.95 3.26 0.40
N MET A 222 7.27 2.04 0.82
CA MET A 222 6.75 0.82 0.23
C MET A 222 6.31 -0.14 1.34
N ILE A 223 5.20 -0.83 1.07
CA ILE A 223 4.77 -2.01 1.81
C ILE A 223 4.80 -3.21 0.89
N GLN A 224 5.29 -4.34 1.37
CA GLN A 224 4.97 -5.64 0.80
C GLN A 224 3.89 -6.29 1.64
N CYS A 225 2.88 -6.81 0.97
CA CYS A 225 1.76 -7.49 1.60
C CYS A 225 1.41 -8.76 0.85
N ASP A 226 0.88 -9.71 1.59
CA ASP A 226 0.32 -10.94 1.06
C ASP A 226 -1.20 -10.82 1.06
N ALA A 227 -1.80 -10.75 -0.13
CA ALA A 227 -3.24 -10.71 -0.35
C ALA A 227 -3.84 -12.12 -0.35
N PHE A 228 -5.09 -12.25 0.09
CA PHE A 228 -5.78 -13.54 0.30
C PHE A 228 -5.04 -14.47 1.27
N ALA A 229 -4.29 -13.87 2.22
CA ALA A 229 -3.45 -14.56 3.19
C ALA A 229 -3.99 -14.35 4.60
N ALA A 230 -4.21 -15.45 5.34
CA ALA A 230 -4.56 -15.38 6.76
C ALA A 230 -3.33 -15.26 7.67
N VAL A 231 -2.17 -15.70 7.18
CA VAL A 231 -0.88 -15.67 7.89
C VAL A 231 0.24 -15.20 6.93
N PRO A 232 1.34 -14.62 7.45
CA PRO A 232 2.47 -14.23 6.61
C PRO A 232 3.00 -15.37 5.73
N CYS A 233 3.57 -15.02 4.58
CA CYS A 233 4.20 -15.96 3.64
C CYS A 233 3.22 -16.93 2.96
N THR A 234 1.93 -16.68 3.05
CA THR A 234 0.86 -17.35 2.27
C THR A 234 0.25 -16.36 1.28
N GLY A 235 -0.80 -16.73 0.57
CA GLY A 235 -1.50 -15.86 -0.38
C GLY A 235 -0.65 -15.42 -1.57
N ASN A 236 -1.04 -14.30 -2.18
CA ASN A 236 -0.37 -13.69 -3.33
C ASN A 236 0.33 -12.39 -2.94
N SER A 237 1.63 -12.30 -3.19
CA SER A 237 2.46 -11.20 -2.69
C SER A 237 2.46 -10.02 -3.66
N ALA A 238 2.23 -8.81 -3.13
CA ALA A 238 2.31 -7.57 -3.89
C ALA A 238 3.11 -6.50 -3.13
N ALA A 239 3.91 -5.76 -3.87
CA ALA A 239 4.48 -4.51 -3.38
C ALA A 239 3.50 -3.35 -3.63
N VAL A 240 3.42 -2.41 -2.70
CA VAL A 240 2.58 -1.22 -2.76
C VAL A 240 3.45 -0.01 -2.49
N VAL A 241 3.64 0.84 -3.51
CA VAL A 241 4.45 2.05 -3.45
C VAL A 241 3.54 3.27 -3.42
N PHE A 242 3.71 4.13 -2.41
CA PHE A 242 2.85 5.29 -2.19
C PHE A 242 3.30 6.54 -2.94
N SER A 243 3.74 6.38 -4.20
CA SER A 243 4.22 7.46 -5.06
C SER A 243 4.06 7.07 -6.52
N HIS A 244 3.61 8.01 -7.34
CA HIS A 244 3.61 7.85 -8.80
C HIS A 244 4.82 8.53 -9.47
N ARG A 245 5.65 9.27 -8.72
CA ARG A 245 6.69 10.16 -9.27
C ARG A 245 6.22 10.99 -10.49
N GLY A 246 5.02 11.57 -10.39
CA GLY A 246 4.45 12.38 -11.48
C GLY A 246 3.98 11.57 -12.70
N GLY A 247 3.82 10.26 -12.55
CA GLY A 247 3.33 9.37 -13.61
C GLY A 247 4.43 8.72 -14.46
N ASP A 248 5.70 8.79 -14.04
CA ASP A 248 6.83 8.21 -14.76
C ASP A 248 6.74 6.68 -14.83
N ALA A 249 6.21 6.18 -15.95
CA ALA A 249 6.04 4.76 -16.21
C ALA A 249 7.38 4.02 -16.29
N SER A 250 8.45 4.69 -16.73
CA SER A 250 9.77 4.08 -16.85
C SER A 250 10.38 3.80 -15.49
N TRP A 251 10.20 4.72 -14.53
CA TRP A 251 10.58 4.53 -13.14
C TRP A 251 9.75 3.44 -12.47
N MET A 252 8.41 3.45 -12.64
CA MET A 252 7.54 2.41 -12.09
C MET A 252 7.93 1.01 -12.58
N GLN A 253 8.23 0.89 -13.88
CA GLN A 253 8.68 -0.38 -14.46
C GLN A 253 10.01 -0.85 -13.86
N LYS A 254 10.99 0.05 -13.66
CA LYS A 254 12.26 -0.28 -13.00
C LYS A 254 12.06 -0.76 -11.56
N VAL A 255 11.17 -0.09 -10.82
CA VAL A 255 10.84 -0.48 -9.45
C VAL A 255 10.16 -1.85 -9.41
N ALA A 256 9.20 -2.11 -10.32
CA ALA A 256 8.54 -3.40 -10.39
C ALA A 256 9.52 -4.53 -10.75
N MET A 257 10.47 -4.26 -11.64
CA MET A 257 11.56 -5.17 -12.00
C MET A 257 12.49 -5.45 -10.79
N GLU A 258 12.88 -4.42 -10.03
CA GLU A 258 13.71 -4.57 -8.82
C GLU A 258 13.01 -5.40 -7.74
N ASN A 259 11.71 -5.16 -7.52
CA ASN A 259 10.92 -5.92 -6.54
C ASN A 259 10.78 -7.39 -6.93
N ASN A 260 10.72 -7.70 -8.23
CA ASN A 260 10.57 -9.04 -8.79
C ASN A 260 9.45 -9.87 -8.12
N LEU A 261 8.32 -9.21 -7.82
CA LEU A 261 7.08 -9.83 -7.36
C LEU A 261 6.12 -10.03 -8.53
N ALA A 262 5.00 -10.72 -8.30
CA ALA A 262 3.94 -10.86 -9.30
C ALA A 262 3.51 -9.47 -9.80
N GLU A 263 3.16 -8.58 -8.88
CA GLU A 263 2.85 -7.18 -9.20
C GLU A 263 3.38 -6.21 -8.14
N THR A 264 3.76 -5.02 -8.62
CA THR A 264 3.92 -3.81 -7.83
C THR A 264 2.78 -2.84 -8.17
N ALA A 265 1.99 -2.48 -7.16
CA ALA A 265 0.96 -1.44 -7.24
C ALA A 265 1.55 -0.08 -6.84
N PHE A 266 1.28 0.95 -7.64
CA PHE A 266 1.61 2.33 -7.32
C PHE A 266 0.33 3.08 -7.00
N VAL A 267 0.27 3.74 -5.85
CA VAL A 267 -0.92 4.47 -5.39
C VAL A 267 -0.62 5.93 -5.09
N GLU A 268 -1.54 6.82 -5.48
CA GLU A 268 -1.46 8.27 -5.26
C GLU A 268 -2.84 8.83 -4.88
N LEU A 269 -2.91 9.72 -3.89
CA LEU A 269 -4.18 10.27 -3.41
C LEU A 269 -4.72 11.32 -4.39
N LEU A 270 -5.97 11.16 -4.87
CA LEU A 270 -6.56 12.05 -5.88
C LEU A 270 -7.28 13.26 -5.29
N SER A 271 -8.03 13.10 -4.20
CA SER A 271 -8.77 14.19 -3.59
C SER A 271 -8.79 14.12 -2.05
N ILE A 272 -8.86 15.30 -1.44
CA ILE A 272 -9.10 15.52 -0.01
C ILE A 272 -10.42 16.28 0.09
N GLU A 273 -11.52 15.74 -0.42
CA GLU A 273 -12.79 16.48 -0.35
C GLU A 273 -13.33 16.54 1.09
N SER A 274 -14.01 17.64 1.37
CA SER A 274 -14.58 17.99 2.67
C SER A 274 -15.67 17.01 3.10
N GLU A 275 -15.93 16.97 4.40
CA GLU A 275 -16.81 16.02 5.11
C GLU A 275 -18.29 16.02 4.65
N SER A 276 -18.64 16.72 3.58
CA SER A 276 -20.03 17.00 3.24
C SER A 276 -20.70 16.06 2.24
N ASN A 277 -20.04 15.08 1.57
CA ASN A 277 -20.81 14.00 0.92
C ASN A 277 -20.13 12.75 0.27
N GLU A 278 -18.85 12.44 0.43
CA GLU A 278 -18.31 11.20 -0.18
C GLU A 278 -18.22 10.02 0.82
N GLU A 279 -18.75 8.85 0.46
CA GLU A 279 -18.61 7.61 1.24
C GLU A 279 -17.21 6.97 1.10
N ALA A 280 -16.33 7.53 0.25
CA ALA A 280 -15.10 6.90 -0.23
C ALA A 280 -13.85 7.80 -0.17
N HIS A 281 -12.68 7.20 0.05
CA HIS A 281 -11.39 7.83 -0.25
C HIS A 281 -10.97 7.48 -1.68
N ARG A 282 -10.51 8.47 -2.47
CA ARG A 282 -10.19 8.27 -3.90
C ARG A 282 -8.68 8.29 -4.15
N PHE A 283 -8.17 7.26 -4.82
CA PHE A 283 -6.75 7.10 -5.15
C PHE A 283 -6.57 6.73 -6.61
N ALA A 284 -5.51 7.18 -7.26
CA ALA A 284 -5.06 6.61 -8.51
C ALA A 284 -4.30 5.32 -8.24
N ILE A 285 -4.47 4.31 -9.09
CA ILE A 285 -3.70 3.06 -9.03
C ILE A 285 -3.16 2.66 -10.40
N ARG A 286 -1.95 2.10 -10.41
CA ARG A 286 -1.33 1.45 -11.57
C ARG A 286 -0.62 0.19 -11.11
N TRP A 287 -0.58 -0.83 -11.96
CA TRP A 287 0.03 -2.12 -11.64
C TRP A 287 1.08 -2.49 -12.67
N PHE A 288 2.22 -2.95 -12.19
CA PHE A 288 3.33 -3.36 -13.03
C PHE A 288 3.81 -4.74 -12.60
N THR A 289 3.94 -5.63 -13.57
CA THR A 289 4.78 -6.83 -13.46
C THR A 289 6.25 -6.41 -13.66
N PRO A 290 7.22 -7.32 -13.47
CA PRO A 290 8.62 -7.03 -13.78
C PRO A 290 8.89 -6.62 -15.23
N THR A 291 7.97 -6.94 -16.16
CA THR A 291 8.17 -6.73 -17.61
C THR A 291 7.24 -5.70 -18.25
N CYS A 292 6.05 -5.45 -17.68
CA CYS A 292 5.08 -4.53 -18.27
C CYS A 292 4.06 -3.98 -17.26
N GLU A 293 3.41 -2.87 -17.63
CA GLU A 293 2.17 -2.41 -16.99
C GLU A 293 1.00 -3.33 -17.36
N VAL A 294 0.09 -3.57 -16.42
CA VAL A 294 -1.12 -4.37 -16.64
C VAL A 294 -2.39 -3.57 -16.34
N ASP A 295 -3.46 -3.87 -17.08
CA ASP A 295 -4.71 -3.09 -17.06
C ASP A 295 -5.54 -3.27 -15.77
N LEU A 296 -5.38 -4.42 -15.10
CA LEU A 296 -6.11 -4.79 -13.89
C LEU A 296 -5.36 -5.87 -13.12
N CYS A 297 -5.19 -5.71 -11.81
CA CYS A 297 -4.72 -6.79 -10.93
C CYS A 297 -5.52 -6.82 -9.61
N GLY A 298 -6.23 -7.93 -9.37
CA GLY A 298 -7.10 -8.07 -8.19
C GLY A 298 -6.34 -8.12 -6.87
N HIS A 299 -5.33 -9.00 -6.74
CA HIS A 299 -4.64 -9.19 -5.46
C HIS A 299 -3.79 -7.96 -5.07
N ALA A 300 -3.17 -7.29 -6.03
CA ALA A 300 -2.41 -6.06 -5.78
C ALA A 300 -3.33 -4.87 -5.46
N THR A 301 -4.57 -4.85 -5.98
CA THR A 301 -5.61 -3.89 -5.56
C THR A 301 -6.03 -4.14 -4.10
N LEU A 302 -6.29 -5.39 -3.74
CA LEU A 302 -6.60 -5.78 -2.35
C LEU A 302 -5.45 -5.42 -1.41
N GLY A 303 -4.21 -5.73 -1.81
CA GLY A 303 -2.99 -5.39 -1.09
C GLY A 303 -2.80 -3.88 -0.93
N ALA A 304 -3.09 -3.09 -1.97
CA ALA A 304 -3.05 -1.63 -1.91
C ALA A 304 -4.07 -1.07 -0.90
N ALA A 305 -5.30 -1.59 -0.88
CA ALA A 305 -6.31 -1.20 0.08
C ALA A 305 -5.87 -1.52 1.52
N HIS A 306 -5.35 -2.75 1.74
CA HIS A 306 -4.75 -3.15 3.02
C HIS A 306 -3.67 -2.18 3.47
N ALA A 307 -2.72 -1.86 2.59
CA ALA A 307 -1.60 -0.97 2.89
C ALA A 307 -2.05 0.47 3.20
N LEU A 308 -3.08 0.97 2.51
CA LEU A 308 -3.65 2.30 2.78
C LEU A 308 -4.35 2.37 4.14
N TRP A 309 -5.12 1.34 4.51
CA TRP A 309 -5.80 1.30 5.81
C TRP A 309 -4.85 1.06 6.99
N THR A 310 -3.90 0.13 6.85
CA THR A 310 -2.95 -0.22 7.92
C THR A 310 -2.00 0.92 8.24
N THR A 311 -1.58 1.68 7.22
CA THR A 311 -0.72 2.85 7.43
C THR A 311 -1.47 4.14 7.79
N GLY A 312 -2.79 4.09 7.92
CA GLY A 312 -3.62 5.25 8.24
C GLY A 312 -3.69 6.30 7.13
N ARG A 313 -3.40 5.92 5.88
CA ARG A 313 -3.59 6.78 4.69
C ARG A 313 -5.05 6.84 4.24
N ALA A 314 -5.86 5.85 4.64
CA ALA A 314 -7.32 5.82 4.48
C ALA A 314 -8.01 5.42 5.79
N SER A 315 -9.21 5.93 6.03
CA SER A 315 -10.04 5.50 7.15
C SER A 315 -10.60 4.10 6.89
N LYS A 316 -10.50 3.20 7.88
CA LYS A 316 -11.12 1.87 7.83
C LYS A 316 -12.66 1.92 7.76
N ARG A 317 -13.27 3.07 8.07
CA ARG A 317 -14.74 3.27 8.04
C ARG A 317 -15.28 3.70 6.67
N ARG A 318 -14.40 4.01 5.71
CA ARG A 318 -14.79 4.47 4.37
C ARG A 318 -14.28 3.49 3.34
N ARG A 319 -15.03 3.34 2.24
CA ARG A 319 -14.52 2.56 1.09
C ARG A 319 -13.33 3.28 0.45
N ILE A 320 -12.53 2.55 -0.30
CA ILE A 320 -11.47 3.09 -1.13
C ILE A 320 -11.88 2.89 -2.58
N ASP A 321 -11.94 3.98 -3.34
CA ASP A 321 -12.20 3.95 -4.78
C ASP A 321 -10.88 4.23 -5.52
N PHE A 322 -10.40 3.22 -6.23
CA PHE A 322 -9.18 3.30 -7.03
C PHE A 322 -9.51 3.65 -8.49
N GLU A 323 -9.07 4.80 -8.95
CA GLU A 323 -9.15 5.19 -10.36
C GLU A 323 -7.96 4.59 -11.11
N SER A 324 -8.27 3.67 -12.02
CA SER A 324 -7.29 3.11 -12.96
C SER A 324 -7.53 3.65 -14.36
N LYS A 325 -6.45 3.83 -15.13
CA LYS A 325 -6.54 4.35 -16.51
C LYS A 325 -7.26 3.37 -17.45
N ALA A 326 -7.04 2.08 -17.27
CA ALA A 326 -7.51 1.04 -18.19
C ALA A 326 -8.84 0.41 -17.79
N SER A 327 -9.11 0.27 -16.48
CA SER A 327 -10.26 -0.49 -15.96
C SER A 327 -11.30 0.36 -15.24
N GLY A 328 -11.14 1.69 -15.22
CA GLY A 328 -12.02 2.60 -14.50
C GLY A 328 -11.88 2.47 -12.98
N THR A 329 -12.96 2.76 -12.26
CA THR A 329 -12.99 2.77 -10.80
C THR A 329 -13.14 1.36 -10.22
N LEU A 330 -12.25 0.99 -9.29
CA LEU A 330 -12.28 -0.25 -8.52
C LEU A 330 -12.48 0.06 -7.04
N SER A 331 -13.58 -0.43 -6.46
CA SER A 331 -13.92 -0.16 -5.07
C SER A 331 -13.48 -1.30 -4.14
N CYS A 332 -12.89 -0.93 -3.01
CA CYS A 332 -12.54 -1.82 -1.91
C CYS A 332 -13.24 -1.38 -0.62
N SER A 333 -13.87 -2.31 0.08
CA SER A 333 -14.45 -2.07 1.41
C SER A 333 -13.93 -3.08 2.44
N MET A 334 -13.78 -2.64 3.68
CA MET A 334 -13.45 -3.52 4.79
C MET A 334 -14.75 -4.09 5.38
N THR A 335 -14.81 -5.40 5.62
CA THR A 335 -15.89 -6.03 6.38
C THR A 335 -15.69 -5.88 7.88
N ASP A 336 -16.72 -6.20 8.66
CA ASP A 336 -16.62 -6.29 10.13
C ASP A 336 -15.63 -7.36 10.60
N THR A 337 -15.37 -8.38 9.77
CA THR A 337 -14.36 -9.42 10.03
C THR A 337 -12.94 -8.99 9.64
N GLY A 338 -12.74 -7.75 9.18
CA GLY A 338 -11.45 -7.23 8.71
C GLY A 338 -11.01 -7.79 7.35
N TRP A 339 -11.91 -8.42 6.59
CA TRP A 339 -11.63 -8.85 5.23
C TRP A 339 -11.84 -7.70 4.27
N ILE A 340 -11.12 -7.73 3.15
CA ILE A 340 -11.24 -6.72 2.10
C ILE A 340 -12.10 -7.30 0.98
N GLN A 341 -13.14 -6.58 0.59
CA GLN A 341 -14.06 -6.98 -0.47
C GLN A 341 -13.89 -6.13 -1.72
N MET A 342 -14.01 -6.78 -2.87
CA MET A 342 -14.01 -6.17 -4.21
C MET A 342 -15.15 -6.77 -5.03
N ASP A 343 -15.76 -5.95 -5.88
CA ASP A 343 -16.94 -6.35 -6.67
C ASP A 343 -16.62 -6.45 -8.17
N PHE A 344 -16.85 -7.63 -8.75
CA PHE A 344 -16.52 -7.96 -10.13
C PHE A 344 -17.73 -8.51 -10.90
N PRO A 345 -17.71 -8.45 -12.25
CA PRO A 345 -18.64 -9.22 -13.05
C PRO A 345 -18.45 -10.72 -12.80
N ALA A 346 -19.55 -11.46 -12.60
CA ALA A 346 -19.49 -12.91 -12.56
C ALA A 346 -19.18 -13.48 -13.95
N ASP A 347 -18.35 -14.53 -14.01
CA ASP A 347 -17.93 -15.19 -15.25
C ASP A 347 -18.41 -16.65 -15.25
N MET A 348 -19.71 -16.85 -15.49
CA MET A 348 -20.26 -18.21 -15.50
C MET A 348 -19.67 -19.02 -16.67
N PRO A 349 -18.97 -20.15 -16.40
CA PRO A 349 -18.30 -20.87 -17.47
C PRO A 349 -19.30 -21.55 -18.41
N LYS A 350 -19.03 -21.49 -19.71
CA LYS A 350 -19.69 -22.34 -20.70
C LYS A 350 -19.12 -23.75 -20.56
N MET A 351 -19.94 -24.69 -20.12
CA MET A 351 -19.51 -26.10 -19.98
C MET A 351 -19.40 -26.76 -21.36
N ALA A 352 -18.40 -27.63 -21.52
CA ALA A 352 -18.26 -28.42 -22.73
C ALA A 352 -19.46 -29.37 -22.86
N ASP A 353 -20.14 -29.33 -24.00
CA ASP A 353 -21.05 -30.40 -24.40
C ASP A 353 -20.19 -31.56 -24.95
N ALA A 354 -20.63 -32.79 -24.70
CA ALA A 354 -19.89 -34.01 -25.02
C ALA A 354 -19.64 -34.22 -26.54
N SER A 355 -20.09 -33.31 -27.42
CA SER A 355 -20.16 -33.61 -28.86
C SER A 355 -19.65 -32.58 -29.89
N VAL A 356 -19.41 -31.28 -29.65
CA VAL A 356 -19.14 -30.37 -30.82
C VAL A 356 -18.28 -29.12 -30.61
N ASP A 357 -17.78 -28.77 -29.42
CA ASP A 357 -17.02 -27.52 -29.28
C ASP A 357 -15.50 -27.71 -29.48
N GLY A 358 -15.04 -27.65 -30.73
CA GLY A 358 -13.62 -27.74 -31.10
C GLY A 358 -12.72 -26.62 -30.53
N SER A 359 -13.30 -25.62 -29.85
CA SER A 359 -12.56 -24.57 -29.13
C SER A 359 -12.13 -24.98 -27.70
N MET A 360 -12.57 -26.16 -27.25
CA MET A 360 -12.27 -26.70 -25.92
C MET A 360 -11.26 -27.85 -26.00
N PRO A 361 -10.29 -27.94 -25.07
CA PRO A 361 -9.42 -29.09 -25.00
C PRO A 361 -10.20 -30.34 -24.59
N THR A 362 -9.76 -31.50 -25.06
CA THR A 362 -10.33 -32.78 -24.63
C THR A 362 -9.90 -33.13 -23.21
N ALA A 363 -10.67 -33.99 -22.55
CA ALA A 363 -10.32 -34.54 -21.24
C ALA A 363 -8.93 -35.21 -21.27
N ASP A 364 -8.62 -35.97 -22.32
CA ASP A 364 -7.29 -36.61 -22.48
C ASP A 364 -6.16 -35.59 -22.63
N ALA A 365 -6.38 -34.50 -23.38
CA ALA A 365 -5.39 -33.45 -23.55
C ALA A 365 -5.10 -32.73 -22.21
N LEU A 366 -6.16 -32.36 -21.48
CA LEU A 366 -6.03 -31.75 -20.16
C LEU A 366 -5.41 -32.70 -19.14
N GLY A 367 -5.88 -33.94 -19.08
CA GLY A 367 -5.35 -34.98 -18.21
C GLY A 367 -3.86 -35.16 -18.42
N LYS A 368 -3.43 -35.36 -19.67
CA LYS A 368 -2.02 -35.49 -20.03
C LYS A 368 -1.20 -34.25 -19.63
N ALA A 369 -1.70 -33.04 -19.91
CA ALA A 369 -1.02 -31.79 -19.55
C ALA A 369 -0.89 -31.59 -18.02
N LEU A 370 -1.73 -32.25 -17.23
CA LEU A 370 -1.70 -32.23 -15.77
C LEU A 370 -1.00 -33.46 -15.15
N GLY A 371 -0.45 -34.36 -15.98
CA GLY A 371 0.19 -35.59 -15.52
C GLY A 371 -0.80 -36.65 -15.01
N LEU A 372 -2.03 -36.63 -15.53
CA LEU A 372 -3.19 -37.43 -15.13
C LEU A 372 -3.80 -38.18 -16.33
N SER A 373 -4.80 -39.03 -16.07
CA SER A 373 -5.63 -39.65 -17.11
C SER A 373 -6.78 -38.74 -17.51
N GLY A 374 -7.28 -38.82 -18.75
CA GLY A 374 -8.50 -38.11 -19.13
C GLY A 374 -9.73 -38.50 -18.30
N SER A 375 -9.75 -39.74 -17.77
CA SER A 375 -10.79 -40.21 -16.85
C SER A 375 -10.79 -39.51 -15.48
N ASP A 376 -9.71 -38.81 -15.13
CA ASP A 376 -9.63 -38.02 -13.90
C ASP A 376 -10.34 -36.65 -14.05
N VAL A 377 -10.63 -36.23 -15.29
CA VAL A 377 -11.31 -34.97 -15.61
C VAL A 377 -12.82 -35.18 -15.57
N LEU A 378 -13.47 -34.53 -14.60
CA LEU A 378 -14.91 -34.66 -14.35
C LEU A 378 -15.74 -33.70 -15.19
N ALA A 379 -15.23 -32.50 -15.41
CA ALA A 379 -15.91 -31.47 -16.19
C ALA A 379 -14.90 -30.49 -16.78
N ILE A 380 -15.24 -29.93 -17.94
CA ILE A 380 -14.45 -28.91 -18.61
C ILE A 380 -15.38 -27.74 -18.92
N GLY A 381 -14.94 -26.52 -18.64
CA GLY A 381 -15.68 -25.30 -18.94
C GLY A 381 -14.76 -24.19 -19.42
N ARG A 382 -15.35 -23.13 -19.97
CA ARG A 382 -14.62 -21.95 -20.42
C ARG A 382 -15.26 -20.69 -19.92
N GLY A 383 -14.49 -19.92 -19.17
CA GLY A 383 -14.81 -18.54 -18.84
C GLY A 383 -14.40 -17.61 -19.97
N LYS A 384 -14.44 -16.31 -19.70
CA LYS A 384 -14.04 -15.27 -20.65
C LYS A 384 -12.57 -15.37 -21.07
N PHE A 385 -11.69 -15.76 -20.16
CA PHE A 385 -10.24 -15.80 -20.38
C PHE A 385 -9.61 -17.16 -20.12
N ASP A 386 -10.20 -17.95 -19.23
CA ASP A 386 -9.57 -19.15 -18.66
C ASP A 386 -10.39 -20.42 -18.97
N ILE A 387 -9.70 -21.55 -18.93
CA ILE A 387 -10.32 -22.87 -18.99
C ILE A 387 -10.55 -23.36 -17.56
N LEU A 388 -11.74 -23.86 -17.26
CA LEU A 388 -12.05 -24.60 -16.04
C LEU A 388 -11.85 -26.09 -16.29
N CYS A 389 -11.09 -26.75 -15.42
CA CYS A 389 -10.89 -28.19 -15.43
C CYS A 389 -11.24 -28.73 -14.03
N GLU A 390 -12.38 -29.40 -13.89
CA GLU A 390 -12.75 -30.05 -12.65
C GLU A 390 -12.14 -31.46 -12.60
N LEU A 391 -11.51 -31.79 -11.47
CA LEU A 391 -10.94 -33.09 -11.20
C LEU A 391 -11.61 -33.76 -9.99
N SER A 392 -11.47 -35.07 -9.88
CA SER A 392 -11.72 -35.77 -8.62
C SER A 392 -10.74 -35.31 -7.53
N PRO A 393 -11.11 -35.34 -6.23
CA PRO A 393 -10.22 -34.91 -5.15
C PRO A 393 -8.87 -35.65 -5.14
N THR A 394 -8.89 -36.96 -5.43
CA THR A 394 -7.67 -37.80 -5.47
C THR A 394 -6.78 -37.49 -6.67
N ALA A 395 -7.36 -37.10 -7.81
CA ALA A 395 -6.58 -36.68 -8.97
C ALA A 395 -5.95 -35.29 -8.76
N PHE A 396 -6.68 -34.38 -8.11
CA PHE A 396 -6.20 -33.03 -7.80
C PHE A 396 -4.90 -33.04 -6.99
N ASP A 397 -4.78 -33.92 -6.00
CA ASP A 397 -3.58 -34.04 -5.16
C ASP A 397 -2.37 -34.65 -5.91
N ARG A 398 -2.58 -35.22 -7.10
CA ARG A 398 -1.54 -35.88 -7.92
C ARG A 398 -1.08 -35.03 -9.11
N ILE A 399 -1.60 -33.81 -9.28
CA ILE A 399 -1.29 -32.94 -10.43
C ILE A 399 0.23 -32.73 -10.55
N LYS A 400 0.76 -33.00 -11.74
CA LYS A 400 2.14 -32.70 -12.18
C LYS A 400 2.06 -31.93 -13.49
N PRO A 401 2.07 -30.58 -13.46
CA PRO A 401 1.78 -29.78 -14.64
C PRO A 401 2.94 -29.84 -15.64
N ASP A 402 2.63 -30.21 -16.87
CA ASP A 402 3.50 -30.00 -18.03
C ASP A 402 3.24 -28.59 -18.58
N GLN A 403 4.13 -27.67 -18.23
CA GLN A 403 4.00 -26.24 -18.58
C GLN A 403 4.02 -26.02 -20.10
N SER A 404 4.75 -26.84 -20.85
CA SER A 404 4.79 -26.76 -22.31
C SER A 404 3.47 -27.22 -22.91
N ALA A 405 2.90 -28.32 -22.41
CA ALA A 405 1.58 -28.79 -22.86
C ALA A 405 0.46 -27.79 -22.49
N LEU A 406 0.49 -27.23 -21.29
CA LEU A 406 -0.47 -26.21 -20.84
C LEU A 406 -0.37 -24.93 -21.69
N ALA A 407 0.83 -24.54 -22.14
CA ALA A 407 1.03 -23.38 -22.98
C ALA A 407 0.44 -23.52 -24.40
N CYS A 408 0.15 -24.75 -24.84
CA CYS A 408 -0.51 -25.02 -26.12
C CYS A 408 -2.01 -24.71 -26.10
N PHE A 409 -2.65 -24.58 -24.93
CA PHE A 409 -4.06 -24.22 -24.85
C PHE A 409 -4.26 -22.72 -25.08
N GLU A 410 -5.09 -22.36 -26.05
CA GLU A 410 -5.42 -20.97 -26.36
C GLU A 410 -6.31 -20.34 -25.27
N CYS A 411 -5.72 -20.00 -24.14
CA CYS A 411 -6.36 -19.34 -23.01
C CYS A 411 -5.32 -18.48 -22.27
N ARG A 412 -5.78 -17.68 -21.30
CA ARG A 412 -4.87 -17.01 -20.36
C ARG A 412 -4.29 -18.01 -19.36
N GLY A 413 -5.14 -18.86 -18.79
CA GLY A 413 -4.71 -19.95 -17.93
C GLY A 413 -5.72 -21.08 -17.81
N VAL A 414 -5.25 -22.20 -17.27
CA VAL A 414 -6.05 -23.36 -16.89
C VAL A 414 -6.26 -23.33 -15.38
N CYS A 415 -7.52 -23.13 -15.01
CA CYS A 415 -8.00 -23.15 -13.63
C CYS A 415 -8.48 -24.56 -13.29
N VAL A 416 -7.68 -25.30 -12.54
CA VAL A 416 -8.01 -26.65 -12.09
C VAL A 416 -8.74 -26.55 -10.76
N THR A 417 -9.82 -27.31 -10.57
CA THR A 417 -10.62 -27.25 -9.35
C THR A 417 -11.18 -28.60 -8.93
N THR A 418 -11.50 -28.74 -7.65
CA THR A 418 -12.15 -29.92 -7.10
C THR A 418 -12.98 -29.55 -5.87
N GLN A 419 -13.91 -30.40 -5.48
CA GLN A 419 -14.71 -30.18 -4.28
C GLN A 419 -13.80 -30.13 -3.04
N GLY A 420 -14.15 -29.27 -2.08
CA GLY A 420 -13.43 -29.16 -0.82
C GLY A 420 -13.47 -30.48 -0.05
N CYS A 421 -12.38 -30.76 0.68
CA CYS A 421 -12.29 -31.83 1.66
C CYS A 421 -11.82 -31.25 2.99
N GLU A 422 -11.95 -32.00 4.09
CA GLU A 422 -11.47 -31.50 5.38
C GLU A 422 -9.96 -31.19 5.34
N GLY A 423 -9.58 -30.08 5.99
CA GLY A 423 -8.32 -29.36 5.78
C GLY A 423 -7.07 -30.23 5.79
N SER A 424 -6.54 -30.47 4.59
CA SER A 424 -5.42 -31.36 4.33
C SER A 424 -4.06 -30.75 4.72
N SER A 425 -3.96 -29.42 4.74
CA SER A 425 -2.75 -28.65 5.08
C SER A 425 -2.98 -27.62 6.19
N ASP A 426 -1.91 -27.16 6.84
CA ASP A 426 -1.98 -26.08 7.84
C ASP A 426 -2.53 -24.77 7.24
N ALA A 427 -2.13 -24.45 6.01
CA ALA A 427 -2.62 -23.26 5.30
C ALA A 427 -4.13 -23.35 5.02
N GLU A 428 -4.63 -24.53 4.66
CA GLU A 428 -6.07 -24.76 4.44
C GLU A 428 -6.87 -24.71 5.74
N ARG A 429 -6.32 -25.25 6.84
CA ARG A 429 -6.92 -25.12 8.18
C ARG A 429 -6.97 -23.67 8.65
N ALA A 430 -5.88 -22.92 8.46
CA ALA A 430 -5.83 -21.49 8.77
C ALA A 430 -6.83 -20.69 7.92
N ALA A 431 -6.96 -21.04 6.63
CA ALA A 431 -7.95 -20.46 5.72
C ALA A 431 -9.39 -20.72 6.19
N ALA A 432 -9.73 -21.96 6.54
CA ALA A 432 -11.05 -22.32 7.06
C ALA A 432 -11.36 -21.59 8.37
N ALA A 433 -10.40 -21.54 9.29
CA ALA A 433 -10.51 -20.81 10.55
C ALA A 433 -10.73 -19.31 10.31
N ALA A 434 -9.94 -18.68 9.43
CA ALA A 434 -10.09 -17.28 9.08
C ALA A 434 -11.44 -16.98 8.39
N ALA A 435 -11.95 -17.92 7.59
CA ALA A 435 -13.25 -17.79 6.93
C ALA A 435 -14.44 -18.00 7.89
N GLY A 436 -14.22 -18.66 9.03
CA GLY A 436 -15.26 -19.11 9.95
C GLY A 436 -16.15 -20.22 9.38
N SER A 437 -15.65 -20.95 8.37
CA SER A 437 -16.40 -21.94 7.60
C SER A 437 -15.46 -22.96 6.97
N VAL A 438 -16.00 -24.14 6.62
CA VAL A 438 -15.29 -25.11 5.79
C VAL A 438 -14.99 -24.54 4.41
N VAL A 439 -13.92 -25.05 3.79
CA VAL A 439 -13.58 -24.79 2.39
C VAL A 439 -14.53 -25.59 1.50
N ASP A 440 -15.26 -24.91 0.61
CA ASP A 440 -16.24 -25.54 -0.27
C ASP A 440 -15.60 -26.13 -1.53
N PHE A 441 -14.51 -25.53 -2.02
CA PHE A 441 -13.74 -26.01 -3.16
C PHE A 441 -12.26 -25.65 -3.07
N ARG A 442 -11.42 -26.45 -3.73
CA ARG A 442 -10.00 -26.20 -3.93
C ARG A 442 -9.71 -25.83 -5.38
N SER A 443 -8.69 -25.03 -5.61
CA SER A 443 -8.24 -24.66 -6.96
C SER A 443 -6.73 -24.56 -7.11
N ARG A 444 -6.24 -24.63 -8.35
CA ARG A 444 -4.87 -24.24 -8.77
C ARG A 444 -4.99 -23.51 -10.11
N PHE A 445 -4.09 -22.57 -10.38
CA PHE A 445 -4.13 -21.76 -11.60
C PHE A 445 -2.79 -21.81 -12.32
N PHE A 446 -2.79 -22.29 -13.57
CA PHE A 446 -1.59 -22.39 -14.40
C PHE A 446 -1.73 -21.48 -15.62
N GLY A 447 -0.85 -20.48 -15.76
CA GLY A 447 -0.89 -19.50 -16.84
C GLY A 447 0.43 -19.35 -17.61
N PRO A 448 1.04 -20.45 -18.12
CA PRO A 448 2.38 -20.39 -18.71
C PRO A 448 2.47 -19.47 -19.94
N ARG A 449 1.37 -19.26 -20.68
CA ARG A 449 1.30 -18.29 -21.79
C ARG A 449 1.44 -16.84 -21.34
N ALA A 450 1.08 -16.56 -20.09
CA ALA A 450 1.27 -15.27 -19.43
C ALA A 450 2.63 -15.20 -18.70
N GLY A 451 3.52 -16.20 -18.87
CA GLY A 451 4.80 -16.27 -18.18
C GLY A 451 4.69 -16.71 -16.71
N ILE A 452 3.52 -17.19 -16.27
CA ILE A 452 3.24 -17.58 -14.89
C ILE A 452 3.03 -19.10 -14.84
N PRO A 453 4.04 -19.90 -14.45
CA PRO A 453 3.89 -21.35 -14.36
C PRO A 453 2.74 -21.76 -13.44
N GLU A 454 2.60 -21.09 -12.28
CA GLU A 454 1.49 -21.23 -11.35
C GLU A 454 1.31 -19.93 -10.56
N ASP A 455 0.10 -19.40 -10.53
CA ASP A 455 -0.22 -18.18 -9.77
C ASP A 455 -0.64 -18.55 -8.33
N PRO A 456 -0.11 -17.90 -7.27
CA PRO A 456 -0.40 -18.27 -5.89
C PRO A 456 -1.88 -18.19 -5.52
N VAL A 457 -2.53 -17.05 -5.80
CA VAL A 457 -3.97 -16.84 -5.60
C VAL A 457 -4.53 -15.93 -6.69
N THR A 458 -5.46 -16.45 -7.48
CA THR A 458 -5.95 -15.78 -8.69
C THR A 458 -7.37 -15.26 -8.49
N GLY A 459 -7.51 -14.00 -8.08
CA GLY A 459 -8.83 -13.39 -7.85
C GLY A 459 -9.77 -13.48 -9.05
N SER A 460 -9.28 -13.20 -10.26
CA SER A 460 -10.13 -13.28 -11.47
C SER A 460 -10.63 -14.69 -11.78
N ALA A 461 -9.89 -15.75 -11.42
CA ALA A 461 -10.35 -17.12 -11.60
C ALA A 461 -11.54 -17.41 -10.66
N HIS A 462 -11.58 -16.77 -9.49
CA HIS A 462 -12.69 -16.90 -8.54
C HIS A 462 -13.98 -16.21 -9.01
N CYS A 463 -13.90 -15.29 -9.98
CA CYS A 463 -15.08 -14.79 -10.67
C CYS A 463 -15.81 -15.87 -11.49
N MET A 464 -15.08 -16.92 -11.90
CA MET A 464 -15.60 -18.09 -12.59
C MET A 464 -15.91 -19.25 -11.63
N LEU A 465 -14.98 -19.54 -10.71
CA LEU A 465 -15.14 -20.64 -9.74
C LEU A 465 -16.31 -20.40 -8.77
N GLY A 466 -16.52 -19.17 -8.29
CA GLY A 466 -17.58 -18.83 -7.36
C GLY A 466 -18.97 -19.22 -7.90
N PRO A 467 -19.39 -18.68 -9.06
CA PRO A 467 -20.66 -19.05 -9.70
C PRO A 467 -20.76 -20.55 -10.03
N TYR A 468 -19.69 -21.15 -10.54
CA TYR A 468 -19.65 -22.57 -10.87
C TYR A 468 -19.92 -23.46 -9.65
N TRP A 469 -19.18 -23.27 -8.56
CA TRP A 469 -19.34 -24.09 -7.35
C TRP A 469 -20.62 -23.79 -6.60
N MET A 470 -21.09 -22.53 -6.59
CA MET A 470 -22.39 -22.19 -6.03
C MET A 470 -23.52 -22.95 -6.73
N GLN A 471 -23.51 -23.02 -8.07
CA GLN A 471 -24.49 -23.79 -8.84
C GLN A 471 -24.37 -25.28 -8.55
N LYS A 472 -23.15 -25.82 -8.57
CA LYS A 472 -22.88 -27.25 -8.39
C LYS A 472 -23.25 -27.76 -7.00
N LEU A 473 -23.06 -26.94 -5.97
CA LEU A 473 -23.44 -27.26 -4.58
C LEU A 473 -24.92 -26.98 -4.29
N GLY A 474 -25.70 -26.53 -5.28
CA GLY A 474 -27.13 -26.24 -5.11
C GLY A 474 -27.43 -25.04 -4.20
N ARG A 475 -26.45 -24.17 -3.92
CA ARG A 475 -26.57 -23.03 -3.00
C ARG A 475 -27.12 -21.79 -3.72
N ARG A 476 -28.30 -21.89 -4.31
CA ARG A 476 -28.90 -20.81 -5.11
C ARG A 476 -29.12 -19.54 -4.29
N SER A 477 -28.94 -18.39 -4.94
CA SER A 477 -29.48 -17.10 -4.53
C SER A 477 -31.01 -17.14 -4.66
N ASN A 478 -31.73 -17.24 -3.53
CA ASN A 478 -33.20 -17.26 -3.44
C ASN A 478 -33.90 -15.91 -3.75
N GLY A 479 -33.46 -15.17 -4.78
CA GLY A 479 -33.99 -13.86 -5.18
C GLY A 479 -32.90 -12.81 -5.40
N ALA A 480 -33.29 -11.65 -5.96
CA ALA A 480 -32.40 -10.54 -6.28
C ALA A 480 -31.64 -9.97 -5.06
N ASN A 481 -32.16 -10.21 -3.84
CA ASN A 481 -31.63 -9.70 -2.58
C ASN A 481 -31.00 -10.77 -1.68
N SER A 482 -30.85 -12.00 -2.17
CA SER A 482 -30.17 -13.08 -1.42
C SER A 482 -28.93 -13.50 -2.20
N ALA A 483 -27.75 -13.24 -1.65
CA ALA A 483 -26.51 -13.76 -2.20
C ALA A 483 -26.20 -15.11 -1.55
N GLY A 484 -25.77 -16.08 -2.35
CA GLY A 484 -25.16 -17.29 -1.80
C GLY A 484 -23.65 -17.14 -1.75
N GLN A 485 -23.02 -17.93 -0.89
CA GLN A 485 -21.60 -17.83 -0.61
C GLN A 485 -20.93 -19.21 -0.72
N VAL A 486 -19.72 -19.19 -1.28
CA VAL A 486 -18.80 -20.32 -1.28
C VAL A 486 -17.39 -19.86 -0.90
N ILE A 487 -16.66 -20.71 -0.18
CA ILE A 487 -15.27 -20.48 0.23
C ILE A 487 -14.33 -21.30 -0.66
N GLY A 488 -13.47 -20.62 -1.40
CA GLY A 488 -12.42 -21.24 -2.21
C GLY A 488 -11.07 -21.21 -1.51
N PHE A 489 -10.31 -22.29 -1.64
CA PHE A 489 -8.89 -22.34 -1.27
C PHE A 489 -8.03 -22.64 -2.50
N GLN A 490 -7.18 -21.69 -2.91
CA GLN A 490 -6.24 -21.93 -4.00
C GLN A 490 -4.99 -22.63 -3.44
N ALA A 491 -4.91 -23.94 -3.65
CA ALA A 491 -3.89 -24.85 -3.15
C ALA A 491 -2.59 -24.81 -3.97
N SER A 492 -2.09 -23.60 -4.25
CA SER A 492 -0.71 -23.40 -4.68
C SER A 492 0.26 -23.70 -3.53
N PRO A 493 1.58 -23.77 -3.77
CA PRO A 493 2.55 -23.92 -2.67
C PRO A 493 2.45 -22.87 -1.57
N ARG A 494 1.91 -21.67 -1.87
CA ARG A 494 1.67 -20.61 -0.87
C ARG A 494 0.31 -20.75 -0.18
N GLY A 495 -0.69 -21.30 -0.87
CA GLY A 495 -2.06 -21.39 -0.38
C GLY A 495 -2.76 -20.02 -0.31
N GLY A 496 -4.09 -19.99 -0.32
CA GLY A 496 -4.80 -18.75 -0.04
C GLY A 496 -6.31 -18.89 -0.14
N VAL A 497 -7.03 -18.02 0.58
CA VAL A 497 -8.47 -18.12 0.78
C VAL A 497 -9.21 -16.98 0.11
N VAL A 498 -10.27 -17.33 -0.61
CA VAL A 498 -11.15 -16.36 -1.28
C VAL A 498 -12.60 -16.71 -0.97
N LYS A 499 -13.30 -15.78 -0.35
CA LYS A 499 -14.74 -15.87 -0.11
C LYS A 499 -15.46 -15.26 -1.32
N CYS A 500 -16.31 -16.04 -1.96
CA CYS A 500 -17.05 -15.63 -3.15
C CYS A 500 -18.53 -15.50 -2.78
N GLU A 501 -19.06 -14.29 -2.83
CA GLU A 501 -20.48 -14.01 -2.70
C GLU A 501 -21.05 -13.73 -4.10
N VAL A 502 -21.88 -14.65 -4.60
CA VAL A 502 -22.47 -14.54 -5.94
C VAL A 502 -23.85 -13.91 -5.81
N ARG A 503 -24.05 -12.78 -6.48
CA ARG A 503 -25.26 -11.97 -6.42
C ARG A 503 -26.18 -12.28 -7.61
N GLY A 504 -27.48 -12.15 -7.40
CA GLY A 504 -28.50 -12.41 -8.43
C GLY A 504 -28.51 -11.44 -9.62
N ASN A 505 -27.64 -10.43 -9.62
CA ASN A 505 -27.52 -9.40 -10.65
C ASN A 505 -26.31 -9.60 -11.59
N GLY A 506 -25.72 -10.80 -11.62
CA GLY A 506 -24.55 -11.10 -12.46
C GLY A 506 -23.24 -10.55 -11.92
N ARG A 507 -23.17 -10.27 -10.62
CA ARG A 507 -21.96 -9.81 -9.92
C ARG A 507 -21.47 -10.86 -8.94
N VAL A 508 -20.18 -10.82 -8.67
CA VAL A 508 -19.53 -11.63 -7.64
C VAL A 508 -18.64 -10.73 -6.80
N VAL A 509 -18.88 -10.75 -5.49
CA VAL A 509 -18.02 -10.07 -4.52
C VAL A 509 -16.99 -11.05 -4.02
N LEU A 510 -15.73 -10.73 -4.27
CA LEU A 510 -14.59 -11.48 -3.78
C LEU A 510 -14.08 -10.81 -2.53
N SER A 511 -13.92 -11.59 -1.46
CA SER A 511 -13.40 -11.12 -0.19
C SER A 511 -12.19 -11.94 0.22
N GLY A 512 -11.17 -11.30 0.79
CA GLY A 512 -9.99 -11.98 1.31
C GLY A 512 -9.30 -11.21 2.44
N PRO A 513 -8.58 -11.91 3.33
CA PRO A 513 -7.68 -11.27 4.28
C PRO A 513 -6.40 -10.78 3.59
N ALA A 514 -5.67 -9.88 4.23
CA ALA A 514 -4.33 -9.49 3.81
C ALA A 514 -3.43 -9.26 5.02
N VAL A 515 -2.13 -9.49 4.83
CA VAL A 515 -1.11 -9.35 5.88
C VAL A 515 0.07 -8.55 5.35
N THR A 516 0.55 -7.58 6.13
CA THR A 516 1.80 -6.87 5.83
C THR A 516 2.97 -7.76 6.19
N THR A 517 3.90 -7.98 5.25
CA THR A 517 5.09 -8.81 5.45
C THR A 517 6.38 -7.99 5.48
N LEU A 518 6.39 -6.81 4.87
CA LEU A 518 7.50 -5.86 4.93
C LEU A 518 6.97 -4.43 4.85
N GLU A 519 7.53 -3.52 5.63
CA GLU A 519 7.28 -2.09 5.54
C GLU A 519 8.61 -1.33 5.61
N GLY A 520 8.79 -0.33 4.75
CA GLY A 520 10.02 0.45 4.76
C GLY A 520 10.15 1.49 3.65
N MET A 521 11.38 1.92 3.43
CA MET A 521 11.76 2.89 2.41
C MET A 521 12.56 2.20 1.31
N MET A 522 12.16 2.42 0.06
CA MET A 522 12.84 1.97 -1.14
C MET A 522 13.64 3.13 -1.75
N TYR A 523 14.89 2.88 -2.13
CA TYR A 523 15.75 3.85 -2.78
C TYR A 523 16.05 3.36 -4.20
N CYS A 524 15.29 3.87 -5.17
CA CYS A 524 15.44 3.53 -6.59
C CYS A 524 15.51 4.82 -7.41
N ASN A 525 16.66 5.07 -8.05
CA ASN A 525 16.94 6.28 -8.83
C ASN A 525 16.69 6.08 -10.31
#